data_AF-A0A060Z8T0-F1
#
_entry.id   AF-A0A060Z8T0-F1
#
_cell.length_a   1.000
_cell.length_b   1.000
_cell.length_c   1.000
_cell.angle_alpha   90.00
_cell.angle_beta   90.00
_cell.angle_gamma   90.00
#
_symmetry.space_group_name_H-M   'P 1'
#
loop_
_entity.id
_entity.type
_entity.pdbx_description
1 polymer ?
#
loop_
_entity_poly.entity_id
_entity_poly.type
_entity_poly.pdbx_seq_one_letter_code
_entity_poly.pdbx_strand_id
1 'polypeptide(L)'
;MTRALAEETQQLESDLNEERSRYQNLLTEHLRLEERYDDLKEEITLSVSVPKPGHRRTDSTHSSNGSECTYNSEFAESEESSRHGEDVTRGMDTSLTLKLQKRVTELEQEKSSLRNELENKEDQFQRARVRDDEEHKKSRGAELEYESLKRQELDSENKKLKHDLTAMRQSLLGNAGAGAGAPGSPPYKVLMDQLNSSCEELEVRKEEVLILRSQLVSQKEAMQHKETMTEPVHYAEDVHKMKDSGAITQAYLGLKETNRYNSLSLSLFHFPSPSLYLLLS
;
A
#
# COMPACT_ATOMS: atom_id res chain seq x y z
N MET A 1 -19.94 51.47 -8.30
CA MET A 1 -19.81 50.35 -9.26
C MET A 1 -18.35 50.11 -9.63
N THR A 2 -17.62 51.11 -10.13
CA THR A 2 -16.19 50.99 -10.51
C THR A 2 -15.24 50.68 -9.35
N ARG A 3 -15.45 51.23 -8.15
CA ARG A 3 -14.64 50.88 -6.95
C ARG A 3 -14.84 49.43 -6.50
N ALA A 4 -16.08 48.95 -6.49
CA ALA A 4 -16.39 47.58 -6.07
C ALA A 4 -15.74 46.53 -7.01
N LEU A 5 -15.74 46.80 -8.32
CA LEU A 5 -15.04 45.94 -9.29
C LEU A 5 -13.50 45.99 -9.11
N ALA A 6 -12.94 47.14 -8.74
CA ALA A 6 -11.51 47.27 -8.46
C ALA A 6 -11.12 46.52 -7.16
N GLU A 7 -11.97 46.56 -6.14
CA GLU A 7 -11.79 45.82 -4.89
C GLU A 7 -11.91 44.30 -5.10
N GLU A 8 -12.89 43.87 -5.90
CA GLU A 8 -13.08 42.46 -6.26
C GLU A 8 -11.89 41.90 -7.07
N THR A 9 -11.39 42.66 -8.04
CA THR A 9 -10.21 42.26 -8.82
C THR A 9 -8.95 42.19 -7.97
N GLN A 10 -8.76 43.12 -7.03
CA GLN A 10 -7.65 43.08 -6.09
C GLN A 10 -7.74 41.88 -5.14
N GLN A 11 -8.94 41.54 -4.67
CA GLN A 11 -9.15 40.37 -3.82
C GLN A 11 -8.83 39.07 -4.58
N LEU A 12 -9.32 38.94 -5.81
CA LEU A 12 -9.03 37.77 -6.66
C LEU A 12 -7.54 37.63 -6.97
N GLU A 13 -6.82 38.74 -7.15
CA GLU A 13 -5.36 38.72 -7.34
C GLU A 13 -4.62 38.25 -6.08
N SER A 14 -5.08 38.67 -4.90
CA SER A 14 -4.55 38.20 -3.61
C SER A 14 -4.75 36.70 -3.43
N ASP A 15 -5.98 36.23 -3.64
CA ASP A 15 -6.35 34.81 -3.50
C ASP A 15 -5.52 33.93 -4.46
N LEU A 16 -5.33 34.38 -5.70
CA LEU A 16 -4.49 33.70 -6.69
C LEU A 16 -3.03 33.62 -6.25
N ASN A 17 -2.50 34.68 -5.63
CA ASN A 17 -1.12 34.71 -5.14
C ASN A 17 -0.92 33.83 -3.90
N GLU A 18 -1.92 33.73 -3.03
CA GLU A 18 -1.93 32.78 -1.92
C GLU A 18 -1.93 31.33 -2.42
N GLU A 19 -2.77 31.01 -3.41
CA GLU A 19 -2.79 29.67 -4.01
C GLU A 19 -1.45 29.32 -4.68
N ARG A 20 -0.82 30.27 -5.38
CA ARG A 20 0.53 30.09 -5.92
C ARG A 20 1.56 29.81 -4.83
N SER A 21 1.48 30.52 -3.71
CA SER A 21 2.38 30.32 -2.56
C SER A 21 2.16 28.95 -1.90
N ARG A 22 0.90 28.52 -1.75
CA ARG A 22 0.54 27.18 -1.24
C ARG A 22 1.08 26.08 -2.15
N TYR A 23 0.94 26.23 -3.46
CA TYR A 23 1.46 25.28 -4.43
C TYR A 23 2.99 25.19 -4.40
N GLN A 24 3.68 26.33 -4.30
CA GLN A 24 5.13 26.36 -4.17
C GLN A 24 5.62 25.69 -2.87
N ASN A 25 4.93 25.92 -1.75
CA ASN A 25 5.23 25.24 -0.49
C ASN A 25 5.03 23.72 -0.61
N LEU A 26 3.96 23.29 -1.26
CA LEU A 26 3.68 21.87 -1.46
C LEU A 26 4.77 21.20 -2.31
N LEU A 27 5.23 21.84 -3.39
CA LEU A 27 6.37 21.36 -4.18
C LEU A 27 7.64 21.24 -3.34
N THR A 28 7.90 22.23 -2.49
CA THR A 28 9.09 22.26 -1.64
C THR A 28 9.06 21.12 -0.61
N GLU A 29 7.91 20.89 0.04
CA GLU A 29 7.72 19.77 0.96
C GLU A 29 7.79 18.42 0.23
N HIS A 30 7.29 18.32 -1.00
CA HIS A 30 7.43 17.11 -1.81
C HIS A 30 8.90 16.76 -2.08
N LEU A 31 9.70 17.75 -2.53
CA LEU A 31 11.13 17.55 -2.75
C LEU A 31 11.86 17.13 -1.46
N ARG A 32 11.50 17.74 -0.33
CA ARG A 32 12.07 17.39 0.98
C ARG A 32 11.69 15.97 1.41
N LEU A 33 10.46 15.53 1.13
CA LEU A 33 10.01 14.17 1.42
C LEU A 33 10.68 13.14 0.52
N GLU A 34 10.96 13.50 -0.74
CA GLU A 34 11.69 12.67 -1.69
C GLU A 34 13.12 12.41 -1.23
N GLU A 35 13.84 13.47 -0.80
CA GLU A 35 15.18 13.35 -0.22
C GLU A 35 15.18 12.41 1.01
N ARG A 36 14.24 12.61 1.93
CA ARG A 36 14.12 11.77 3.13
C ARG A 36 13.73 10.33 2.81
N TYR A 37 12.96 10.11 1.74
CA TYR A 37 12.61 8.76 1.28
C TYR A 37 13.83 8.05 0.73
N ASP A 38 14.66 8.74 -0.05
CA ASP A 38 15.92 8.20 -0.57
C ASP A 38 16.89 7.86 0.56
N ASP A 39 17.04 8.74 1.57
CA ASP A 39 17.82 8.45 2.79
C ASP A 39 17.35 7.19 3.51
N LEU A 40 16.03 7.07 3.71
CA LEU A 40 15.43 5.92 4.39
C LEU A 40 15.59 4.63 3.58
N LYS A 41 15.49 4.72 2.25
CA LYS A 41 15.70 3.60 1.35
C LYS A 41 17.17 3.15 1.37
N GLU A 42 18.10 4.08 1.44
CA GLU A 42 19.53 3.77 1.64
C GLU A 42 19.76 3.11 3.00
N GLU A 43 19.17 3.62 4.09
CA GLU A 43 19.26 3.02 5.43
C GLU A 43 18.68 1.59 5.47
N ILE A 44 17.54 1.34 4.83
CA ILE A 44 16.96 0.00 4.70
C ILE A 44 17.90 -0.91 3.90
N THR A 45 18.47 -0.41 2.81
CA THR A 45 19.41 -1.17 1.98
C THR A 45 20.70 -1.50 2.74
N LEU A 46 21.21 -0.56 3.55
CA LEU A 46 22.38 -0.74 4.41
C LEU A 46 22.10 -1.68 5.58
N SER A 47 20.93 -1.59 6.22
CA SER A 47 20.54 -2.48 7.32
C SER A 47 20.22 -3.92 6.86
N VAL A 48 19.81 -4.09 5.61
CA VAL A 48 19.64 -5.40 4.96
C VAL A 48 20.98 -5.99 4.49
N SER A 49 21.97 -5.15 4.14
CA SER A 49 23.29 -5.59 3.65
C SER A 49 24.38 -5.67 4.72
N VAL A 50 24.20 -5.09 5.90
CA VAL A 50 25.10 -5.24 7.06
C VAL A 50 24.53 -6.31 7.99
N PRO A 51 25.16 -7.50 8.12
CA PRO A 51 24.85 -8.39 9.22
C PRO A 51 25.15 -7.65 10.52
N LYS A 52 24.15 -7.51 11.40
CA LYS A 52 24.26 -6.93 12.74
C LYS A 52 25.66 -7.15 13.33
N PRO A 53 26.40 -6.11 13.76
CA PRO A 53 27.63 -6.28 14.51
C PRO A 53 27.33 -7.05 15.79
N GLY A 54 27.59 -8.35 15.73
CA GLY A 54 27.45 -9.26 16.86
C GLY A 54 28.29 -8.72 18.01
N HIS A 55 27.61 -8.53 19.13
CA HIS A 55 28.19 -8.25 20.43
C HIS A 55 29.49 -9.05 20.63
N ARG A 56 30.63 -8.31 20.62
CA ARG A 56 31.95 -8.85 20.89
C ARG A 56 31.94 -9.65 22.19
N ARG A 57 32.21 -10.94 22.10
CA ARG A 57 32.87 -11.69 23.16
C ARG A 57 34.15 -12.24 22.58
N THR A 58 35.24 -11.89 23.26
CA THR A 58 36.62 -12.12 22.88
C THR A 58 36.95 -13.61 22.96
N ASP A 59 37.33 -14.22 21.84
CA ASP A 59 38.00 -15.52 21.86
C ASP A 59 39.51 -15.29 21.72
N SER A 60 40.20 -15.50 22.83
CA SER A 60 41.65 -15.53 22.92
C SER A 60 42.21 -16.71 22.11
N THR A 61 43.08 -16.38 21.17
CA THR A 61 43.94 -17.26 20.40
C THR A 61 44.87 -18.11 21.26
N HIS A 62 44.90 -19.43 21.06
CA HIS A 62 46.14 -20.22 21.12
C HIS A 62 45.92 -21.56 20.39
N SER A 63 46.16 -21.61 19.08
CA SER A 63 47.39 -22.19 18.47
C SER A 63 47.59 -23.67 18.79
N SER A 64 47.54 -24.51 17.75
CA SER A 64 48.63 -25.46 17.49
C SER A 64 48.66 -25.88 16.01
N ASN A 65 49.88 -25.81 15.51
CA ASN A 65 50.37 -26.05 14.18
C ASN A 65 50.63 -27.55 13.93
N GLY A 66 50.44 -27.98 12.69
CA GLY A 66 51.25 -29.01 12.03
C GLY A 66 50.89 -30.48 12.32
N SER A 67 50.31 -31.19 11.35
CA SER A 67 51.09 -31.95 10.35
C SER A 67 50.18 -32.85 9.50
N GLU A 68 50.48 -32.89 8.20
CA GLU A 68 49.89 -33.72 7.15
C GLU A 68 50.29 -35.21 7.30
N CYS A 69 49.43 -36.14 6.88
CA CYS A 69 49.78 -37.29 6.01
C CYS A 69 48.61 -38.28 5.79
N THR A 70 48.02 -38.16 4.60
CA THR A 70 47.74 -39.18 3.57
C THR A 70 47.84 -40.69 3.94
N TYR A 71 46.69 -41.37 3.80
CA TYR A 71 46.45 -42.64 3.07
C TYR A 71 46.90 -44.03 3.63
N ASN A 72 45.96 -44.99 3.48
CA ASN A 72 45.99 -46.47 3.61
C ASN A 72 46.02 -47.07 5.02
N SER A 73 45.02 -47.84 5.48
CA SER A 73 44.54 -49.16 5.00
C SER A 73 45.64 -50.22 4.95
N GLU A 74 45.76 -51.02 6.02
CA GLU A 74 45.69 -52.50 6.03
C GLU A 74 46.42 -53.11 7.26
N PHE A 75 45.76 -54.12 7.82
CA PHE A 75 46.28 -55.31 8.51
C PHE A 75 46.67 -55.32 10.01
N ALA A 76 46.17 -56.42 10.59
CA ALA A 76 46.76 -57.29 11.61
C ALA A 76 46.50 -56.97 13.09
N GLU A 77 45.74 -57.90 13.69
CA GLU A 77 45.67 -58.24 15.10
C GLU A 77 47.05 -58.25 15.77
N SER A 78 47.15 -57.67 16.97
CA SER A 78 48.09 -58.10 18.00
C SER A 78 47.69 -57.54 19.36
N GLU A 79 47.19 -58.44 20.21
CA GLU A 79 47.44 -58.60 21.65
C GLU A 79 47.79 -57.36 22.51
N GLU A 80 46.95 -57.17 23.53
CA GLU A 80 47.32 -56.94 24.93
C GLU A 80 48.45 -55.95 25.26
N SER A 81 48.07 -54.78 25.81
CA SER A 81 48.63 -54.16 27.03
C SER A 81 48.46 -52.64 26.99
N SER A 82 47.59 -52.10 27.84
CA SER A 82 48.01 -51.15 28.89
C SER A 82 46.78 -50.50 29.49
N ARG A 83 46.62 -50.77 30.79
CA ARG A 83 45.72 -50.06 31.68
C ARG A 83 46.14 -48.58 31.73
N HIS A 84 45.17 -47.73 32.07
CA HIS A 84 45.32 -46.38 32.65
C HIS A 84 45.02 -45.18 31.73
N GLY A 85 43.73 -45.02 31.36
CA GLY A 85 43.22 -43.77 30.77
C GLY A 85 41.69 -43.62 30.76
N GLU A 86 40.93 -44.32 31.62
CA GLU A 86 39.46 -44.39 31.51
C GLU A 86 38.66 -43.39 32.37
N ASP A 87 39.32 -42.49 33.10
CA ASP A 87 38.64 -41.67 34.11
C ASP A 87 38.38 -40.21 33.68
N VAL A 88 39.23 -39.64 32.81
CA VAL A 88 39.08 -38.24 32.35
C VAL A 88 38.04 -38.13 31.24
N THR A 89 38.00 -39.09 30.32
CA THR A 89 37.03 -39.15 29.21
C THR A 89 35.62 -39.43 29.72
N ARG A 90 35.47 -40.33 30.70
CA ARG A 90 34.17 -40.65 31.32
C ARG A 90 33.56 -39.46 32.09
N GLY A 91 34.41 -38.64 32.73
CA GLY A 91 34.01 -37.38 33.38
C GLY A 91 33.63 -36.26 32.39
N MET A 92 34.32 -36.18 31.24
CA MET A 92 34.00 -35.21 30.18
C MET A 92 32.71 -35.60 29.44
N ASP A 93 32.52 -36.88 29.14
CA ASP A 93 31.32 -37.40 28.47
C ASP A 93 30.05 -37.26 29.34
N THR A 94 30.18 -37.41 30.66
CA THR A 94 29.06 -37.18 31.58
C THR A 94 28.69 -35.69 31.68
N SER A 95 29.68 -34.77 31.69
CA SER A 95 29.42 -33.32 31.65
C SER A 95 28.74 -32.88 30.36
N LEU A 96 29.19 -33.40 29.22
CA LEU A 96 28.58 -33.13 27.91
C LEU A 96 27.13 -33.64 27.85
N THR A 97 26.89 -34.86 28.35
CA THR A 97 25.54 -35.45 28.40
C THR A 97 24.57 -34.59 29.20
N LEU A 98 24.99 -34.07 30.37
CA LEU A 98 24.16 -33.19 31.19
C LEU A 98 23.89 -31.84 30.51
N LYS A 99 24.87 -31.26 29.82
CA LYS A 99 24.69 -30.01 29.04
C LYS A 99 23.70 -30.21 27.90
N LEU A 100 23.79 -31.32 27.18
CA LEU A 100 22.86 -31.66 26.11
C LEU A 100 21.45 -31.89 26.65
N GLN A 101 21.30 -32.62 27.75
CA GLN A 101 19.98 -32.83 28.39
C GLN A 101 19.36 -31.49 28.82
N LYS A 102 20.14 -30.60 29.45
CA LYS A 102 19.68 -29.25 29.79
C LYS A 102 19.26 -28.47 28.54
N ARG A 103 20.09 -28.50 27.49
CA ARG A 103 19.79 -27.79 26.24
C ARG A 103 18.53 -28.33 25.56
N VAL A 104 18.28 -29.64 25.61
CA VAL A 104 17.04 -30.26 25.12
C VAL A 104 15.84 -29.73 25.89
N THR A 105 15.89 -29.70 27.22
CA THR A 105 14.77 -29.17 28.03
C THR A 105 14.52 -27.68 27.78
N GLU A 106 15.58 -26.88 27.61
CA GLU A 106 15.46 -25.46 27.28
C GLU A 106 14.81 -25.27 25.90
N LEU A 107 15.22 -26.06 24.90
CA LEU A 107 14.64 -26.00 23.55
C LEU A 107 13.18 -26.47 23.52
N GLU A 108 12.81 -27.48 24.32
CA GLU A 108 11.42 -27.92 24.45
C GLU A 108 10.55 -26.84 25.09
N GLN A 109 11.07 -26.17 26.12
CA GLN A 109 10.41 -25.03 26.74
C GLN A 109 10.27 -23.85 25.77
N GLU A 110 11.33 -23.49 25.05
CA GLU A 110 11.34 -22.43 24.05
C GLU A 110 10.34 -22.73 22.92
N LYS A 111 10.31 -23.97 22.42
CA LYS A 111 9.34 -24.43 21.42
C LYS A 111 7.90 -24.32 21.92
N SER A 112 7.65 -24.63 23.20
CA SER A 112 6.34 -24.46 23.82
C SER A 112 5.95 -22.98 23.94
N SER A 113 6.88 -22.12 24.38
CA SER A 113 6.67 -20.66 24.47
C SER A 113 6.34 -20.05 23.12
N LEU A 114 7.14 -20.35 22.10
CA LEU A 114 6.95 -19.82 20.74
C LEU A 114 5.61 -20.28 20.13
N ARG A 115 5.17 -21.50 20.43
CA ARG A 115 3.83 -21.97 20.02
C ARG A 115 2.72 -21.16 20.65
N ASN A 116 2.79 -20.92 21.96
CA ASN A 116 1.80 -20.10 22.66
C ASN A 116 1.81 -18.63 22.18
N GLU A 117 2.98 -18.08 21.87
CA GLU A 117 3.11 -16.74 21.28
C GLU A 117 2.48 -16.65 19.89
N LEU A 118 2.64 -17.69 19.07
CA LEU A 118 2.01 -17.77 17.75
C LEU A 118 0.48 -17.85 17.88
N GLU A 119 -0.04 -18.73 18.73
CA GLU A 119 -1.47 -18.85 19.01
C GLU A 119 -2.07 -17.52 19.49
N ASN A 120 -1.40 -16.86 20.46
CA ASN A 120 -1.82 -15.55 20.95
C ASN A 120 -1.81 -14.46 19.86
N LYS A 121 -0.86 -14.51 18.92
CA LYS A 121 -0.80 -13.56 17.80
C LYS A 121 -1.89 -13.86 16.76
N GLU A 122 -2.16 -15.14 16.49
CA GLU A 122 -3.23 -15.56 15.58
C GLU A 122 -4.60 -15.14 16.13
N ASP A 123 -4.86 -15.35 17.42
CA ASP A 123 -6.08 -14.89 18.09
C ASP A 123 -6.23 -13.36 18.05
N GLN A 124 -5.13 -12.62 18.24
CA GLN A 124 -5.15 -11.16 18.14
C GLN A 124 -5.46 -10.69 16.71
N PHE A 125 -4.88 -11.33 15.71
CA PHE A 125 -5.14 -11.03 14.30
C PHE A 125 -6.60 -11.32 13.94
N GLN A 126 -7.12 -12.46 14.38
CA GLN A 126 -8.51 -12.83 14.13
C GLN A 126 -9.49 -11.88 14.82
N ARG A 127 -9.18 -11.46 16.05
CA ARG A 127 -9.98 -10.45 16.77
C ARG A 127 -9.91 -9.08 16.12
N ALA A 128 -8.75 -8.69 15.58
CA ALA A 128 -8.62 -7.43 14.83
C ALA A 128 -9.48 -7.46 13.56
N ARG A 129 -9.39 -8.53 12.76
CA ARG A 129 -10.23 -8.70 11.57
C ARG A 129 -11.73 -8.60 11.87
N VAL A 130 -12.20 -9.27 12.91
CA VAL A 130 -13.62 -9.20 13.30
C VAL A 130 -14.04 -7.78 13.69
N ARG A 131 -13.17 -7.02 14.38
CA ARG A 131 -13.48 -5.62 14.72
C ARG A 131 -13.55 -4.74 13.47
N ASP A 132 -12.59 -4.89 12.56
CA ASP A 132 -12.54 -4.11 11.32
C ASP A 132 -13.79 -4.41 10.46
N ASP A 133 -14.20 -5.68 10.35
CA ASP A 133 -15.41 -6.08 9.62
C ASP A 133 -16.68 -5.45 10.22
N GLU A 134 -16.81 -5.41 11.55
CA GLU A 134 -17.95 -4.79 12.23
C GLU A 134 -17.95 -3.26 12.06
N GLU A 135 -16.78 -2.62 12.09
CA GLU A 135 -16.65 -1.19 11.82
C GLU A 135 -17.02 -0.86 10.36
N HIS A 136 -16.57 -1.66 9.39
CA HIS A 136 -16.95 -1.52 8.00
C HIS A 136 -18.47 -1.67 7.78
N LYS A 137 -19.10 -2.65 8.43
CA LYS A 137 -20.57 -2.83 8.39
C LYS A 137 -21.30 -1.61 8.97
N LYS A 138 -20.83 -1.09 10.10
CA LYS A 138 -21.40 0.09 10.75
C LYS A 138 -21.30 1.33 9.85
N SER A 139 -20.15 1.55 9.24
CA SER A 139 -19.91 2.66 8.30
C SER A 139 -20.83 2.57 7.08
N ARG A 140 -20.96 1.39 6.48
CA ARG A 140 -21.91 1.14 5.38
C ARG A 140 -23.37 1.40 5.81
N GLY A 141 -23.75 1.03 7.03
CA GLY A 141 -25.08 1.30 7.57
C GLY A 141 -25.38 2.80 7.67
N ALA A 142 -24.45 3.58 8.21
CA ALA A 142 -24.58 5.02 8.33
C ALA A 142 -24.66 5.72 6.95
N GLU A 143 -23.91 5.24 5.96
CA GLU A 143 -23.96 5.75 4.58
C GLU A 143 -25.35 5.53 3.96
N LEU A 144 -25.93 4.34 4.13
CA LEU A 144 -27.28 4.03 3.63
C LEU A 144 -28.36 4.90 4.30
N GLU A 145 -28.23 5.16 5.60
CA GLU A 145 -29.13 6.03 6.35
C GLU A 145 -29.06 7.48 5.85
N TYR A 146 -27.84 8.00 5.65
CA TYR A 146 -27.63 9.33 5.07
C TYR A 146 -28.24 9.47 3.68
N GLU A 147 -28.03 8.49 2.80
CA GLU A 147 -28.63 8.46 1.46
C GLU A 147 -30.16 8.37 1.50
N SER A 148 -30.72 7.64 2.48
CA SER A 148 -32.16 7.59 2.70
C SER A 148 -32.72 8.95 3.11
N LEU A 149 -32.05 9.63 4.04
CA LEU A 149 -32.46 10.95 4.51
C LEU A 149 -32.40 11.99 3.37
N LYS A 150 -31.32 11.98 2.59
CA LYS A 150 -31.16 12.85 1.43
C LYS A 150 -32.25 12.64 0.38
N ARG A 151 -32.63 11.38 0.10
CA ARG A 151 -33.77 11.06 -0.78
C ARG A 151 -35.09 11.62 -0.23
N GLN A 152 -35.31 11.52 1.08
CA GLN A 152 -36.50 12.05 1.72
C GLN A 152 -36.57 13.59 1.65
N GLU A 153 -35.47 14.28 1.88
CA GLU A 153 -35.37 15.73 1.76
C GLU A 153 -35.72 16.18 0.33
N LEU A 154 -35.11 15.56 -0.68
CA LEU A 154 -35.39 15.83 -2.09
C LEU A 154 -36.86 15.56 -2.46
N ASP A 155 -37.47 14.48 -1.95
CA ASP A 155 -38.89 14.21 -2.20
C ASP A 155 -39.80 15.27 -1.55
N SER A 156 -39.45 15.74 -0.36
CA SER A 156 -40.19 16.80 0.34
C SER A 156 -40.09 18.14 -0.40
N GLU A 157 -38.92 18.49 -0.91
CA GLU A 157 -38.70 19.68 -1.72
C GLU A 157 -39.43 19.56 -3.06
N ASN A 158 -39.39 18.39 -3.70
CA ASN A 158 -40.11 18.14 -4.94
C ASN A 158 -41.62 18.30 -4.77
N LYS A 159 -42.17 17.79 -3.66
CA LYS A 159 -43.59 17.98 -3.29
C LYS A 159 -43.93 19.45 -3.09
N LYS A 160 -43.06 20.20 -2.40
CA LYS A 160 -43.22 21.65 -2.21
C LYS A 160 -43.20 22.40 -3.54
N LEU A 161 -42.21 22.15 -4.39
CA LEU A 161 -42.09 22.78 -5.71
C LEU A 161 -43.31 22.48 -6.60
N LYS A 162 -43.82 21.24 -6.58
CA LYS A 162 -45.06 20.87 -7.28
C LYS A 162 -46.27 21.64 -6.74
N HIS A 163 -46.36 21.81 -5.42
CA HIS A 163 -47.43 22.58 -4.81
C HIS A 163 -47.35 24.06 -5.23
N ASP A 164 -46.17 24.70 -5.09
CA ASP A 164 -45.94 26.10 -5.45
C ASP A 164 -46.24 26.34 -6.94
N LEU A 165 -45.83 25.43 -7.82
CA LEU A 165 -46.12 25.48 -9.25
C LEU A 165 -47.62 25.35 -9.53
N THR A 166 -48.33 24.50 -8.79
CA THR A 166 -49.79 24.37 -8.91
C THR A 166 -50.50 25.64 -8.43
N ALA A 167 -50.04 26.24 -7.32
CA ALA A 167 -50.57 27.49 -6.80
C ALA A 167 -50.37 28.65 -7.80
N MET A 168 -49.17 28.79 -8.37
CA MET A 168 -48.89 29.79 -9.40
C MET A 168 -49.79 29.61 -10.64
N ARG A 169 -49.99 28.38 -11.11
CA ARG A 169 -50.92 28.09 -12.22
C ARG A 169 -52.35 28.52 -11.90
N GLN A 170 -52.84 28.25 -10.68
CA GLN A 170 -54.18 28.65 -10.24
C GLN A 170 -54.32 30.18 -10.14
N SER A 171 -53.32 30.88 -9.60
CA SER A 171 -53.30 32.35 -9.55
C SER A 171 -53.31 32.99 -10.94
N LEU A 172 -52.56 32.41 -11.89
CA LEU A 172 -52.51 32.90 -13.28
C LEU A 172 -53.85 32.70 -14.00
N LEU A 173 -54.48 31.53 -13.83
CA LEU A 173 -55.80 31.23 -14.38
C LEU A 173 -56.90 32.09 -13.74
N GLY A 174 -56.80 32.36 -12.43
CA GLY A 174 -57.75 33.20 -11.70
C GLY A 174 -57.71 34.69 -12.06
N ASN A 175 -56.62 35.17 -12.68
CA ASN A 175 -56.43 36.57 -13.08
C ASN A 175 -56.60 36.80 -14.60
N ALA A 176 -56.87 35.75 -15.38
CA ALA A 176 -57.05 35.85 -16.82
C ALA A 176 -58.48 36.27 -17.18
N GLY A 177 -58.73 37.58 -17.27
CA GLY A 177 -59.89 38.11 -17.98
C GLY A 177 -59.90 37.62 -19.44
N ALA A 178 -61.09 37.34 -19.97
CA ALA A 178 -61.30 36.84 -21.33
C ALA A 178 -60.61 37.74 -22.38
N GLY A 179 -59.42 37.33 -22.83
CA GLY A 179 -58.59 38.08 -23.79
C GLY A 179 -57.09 38.05 -23.51
N ALA A 180 -56.64 37.69 -22.30
CA ALA A 180 -55.22 37.68 -21.94
C ALA A 180 -54.37 36.66 -22.72
N GLY A 181 -54.97 35.57 -23.21
CA GLY A 181 -54.28 34.49 -23.95
C GLY A 181 -54.34 34.58 -25.48
N ALA A 182 -54.87 35.66 -26.05
CA ALA A 182 -54.95 35.80 -27.50
C ALA A 182 -53.54 35.91 -28.14
N PRO A 183 -53.28 35.26 -29.29
CA PRO A 183 -52.02 35.42 -30.02
C PRO A 183 -51.73 36.90 -30.29
N GLY A 184 -50.58 37.39 -29.84
CA GLY A 184 -50.18 38.80 -29.97
C GLY A 184 -50.60 39.71 -28.81
N SER A 185 -51.28 39.21 -27.78
CA SER A 185 -51.52 39.98 -26.55
C SER A 185 -50.20 40.28 -25.81
N PRO A 186 -50.10 41.37 -25.02
CA PRO A 186 -48.90 41.66 -24.24
C PRO A 186 -48.51 40.51 -23.28
N PRO A 187 -49.45 39.86 -22.55
CA PRO A 187 -49.12 38.66 -21.75
C PRO A 187 -48.64 37.47 -22.59
N TYR A 188 -49.20 37.25 -23.78
CA TYR A 188 -48.75 36.18 -24.69
C TYR A 188 -47.32 36.40 -25.17
N LYS A 189 -46.96 37.65 -25.48
CA LYS A 189 -45.59 38.00 -25.89
C LYS A 189 -44.58 37.74 -24.78
N VAL A 190 -44.88 38.19 -23.55
CA VAL A 190 -44.00 37.93 -22.38
C VAL A 190 -43.81 36.43 -22.15
N LEU A 191 -44.88 35.63 -22.27
CA LEU A 191 -44.78 34.17 -22.15
C LEU A 191 -43.92 33.54 -23.26
N MET A 192 -44.01 34.04 -24.50
CA MET A 192 -43.15 33.57 -25.59
C MET A 192 -41.70 33.97 -25.42
N ASP A 193 -41.43 35.20 -24.99
CA ASP A 193 -40.07 35.66 -24.71
C ASP A 193 -39.45 34.84 -23.56
N GLN A 194 -40.22 34.55 -22.51
CA GLN A 194 -39.79 33.68 -21.40
C GLN A 194 -39.53 32.23 -21.86
N LEU A 195 -40.39 31.68 -22.72
CA LEU A 195 -40.23 30.34 -23.27
C LEU A 195 -38.97 30.24 -24.13
N ASN A 196 -38.74 31.22 -25.01
CA ASN A 196 -37.54 31.29 -25.84
C ASN A 196 -36.28 31.43 -24.99
N SER A 197 -36.28 32.33 -24.00
CA SER A 197 -35.16 32.50 -23.07
C SER A 197 -34.87 31.21 -22.28
N SER A 198 -35.92 30.50 -21.84
CA SER A 198 -35.74 29.22 -21.15
C SER A 198 -35.23 28.11 -22.08
N CYS A 199 -35.64 28.10 -23.35
CA CYS A 199 -35.10 27.19 -24.37
C CYS A 199 -33.61 27.47 -24.64
N GLU A 200 -33.20 28.74 -24.75
CA GLU A 200 -31.80 29.13 -24.93
C GLU A 200 -30.95 28.72 -23.71
N GLU A 201 -31.41 28.98 -22.49
CA GLU A 201 -30.71 28.56 -21.26
C GLU A 201 -30.57 27.03 -21.20
N LEU A 202 -31.60 26.29 -21.62
CA LEU A 202 -31.55 24.83 -21.66
C LEU A 202 -30.51 24.31 -22.65
N GLU A 203 -30.37 24.94 -23.82
CA GLU A 203 -29.32 24.57 -24.79
C GLU A 203 -27.92 24.85 -24.24
N VAL A 204 -27.71 25.98 -23.56
CA VAL A 204 -26.44 26.27 -22.85
C VAL A 204 -26.14 25.20 -21.81
N ARG A 205 -27.12 24.82 -20.97
CA ARG A 205 -26.93 23.77 -19.95
C ARG A 205 -26.64 22.40 -20.56
N LYS A 206 -27.23 22.07 -21.71
CA LYS A 206 -26.88 20.83 -22.44
C LYS A 206 -25.43 20.86 -22.92
N GLU A 207 -24.97 21.99 -23.43
CA GLU A 207 -23.57 22.15 -23.86
C GLU A 207 -22.60 22.07 -22.68
N GLU A 208 -22.90 22.73 -21.56
CA GLU A 208 -22.13 22.62 -20.31
C GLU A 208 -22.02 21.17 -19.83
N VAL A 209 -23.12 20.41 -19.84
CA VAL A 209 -23.12 18.99 -19.45
C VAL A 209 -22.24 18.17 -20.39
N LEU A 210 -22.26 18.43 -21.70
CA LEU A 210 -21.39 17.75 -22.65
C LEU A 210 -19.92 18.05 -22.38
N ILE A 211 -19.58 19.31 -22.11
CA ILE A 211 -18.21 19.73 -21.74
C ILE A 211 -17.77 19.05 -20.45
N LEU A 212 -18.58 19.11 -19.39
CA LEU A 212 -18.27 18.48 -18.10
C LEU A 212 -18.10 16.97 -18.22
N ARG A 213 -18.98 16.31 -18.99
CA ARG A 213 -18.86 14.87 -19.26
C ARG A 213 -17.58 14.54 -20.01
N SER A 214 -17.20 15.35 -21.00
CA SER A 214 -15.94 15.19 -21.74
C SER A 214 -14.73 15.36 -20.83
N GLN A 215 -14.74 16.36 -19.95
CA GLN A 215 -13.67 16.59 -18.97
C GLN A 215 -13.55 15.43 -17.98
N LEU A 216 -14.67 14.92 -17.46
CA LEU A 216 -14.68 13.77 -16.56
C LEU A 216 -14.15 12.50 -17.23
N VAL A 217 -14.53 12.23 -18.48
CA VAL A 217 -14.01 11.08 -19.24
C VAL A 217 -12.50 11.25 -19.47
N SER A 218 -12.06 12.43 -19.90
CA SER A 218 -10.63 12.72 -20.13
C SER A 218 -9.81 12.62 -18.84
N GLN A 219 -10.34 13.10 -17.71
CA GLN A 219 -9.69 12.98 -16.40
C GLN A 219 -9.61 11.52 -15.96
N LYS A 220 -10.69 10.74 -16.15
CA LYS A 220 -10.70 9.31 -15.84
C LYS A 220 -9.66 8.55 -16.66
N GLU A 221 -9.55 8.82 -17.97
CA GLU A 221 -8.56 8.21 -18.84
C GLU A 221 -7.12 8.60 -18.44
N ALA A 222 -6.89 9.85 -18.04
CA ALA A 222 -5.61 10.33 -17.55
C ALA A 222 -5.21 9.71 -16.18
N MET A 223 -6.18 9.43 -15.30
CA MET A 223 -5.94 8.75 -14.02
C MET A 223 -5.62 7.27 -14.23
N GLN A 224 -6.33 6.58 -15.12
CA GLN A 224 -6.05 5.17 -15.45
C GLN A 224 -4.64 4.98 -16.04
N HIS A 225 -4.16 5.92 -16.86
CA HIS A 225 -2.77 5.88 -17.35
C HIS A 225 -1.72 6.06 -16.25
N LYS A 226 -2.05 6.79 -15.17
CA LYS A 226 -1.15 6.96 -14.01
C LYS A 226 -1.13 5.72 -13.09
N GLU A 227 -2.27 5.05 -12.90
CA GLU A 227 -2.38 3.82 -12.09
C GLU A 227 -1.71 2.61 -12.77
N THR A 228 -1.71 2.55 -14.11
CA THR A 228 -1.09 1.44 -14.85
C THR A 228 0.44 1.38 -14.65
N MET A 229 1.09 2.48 -14.27
CA MET A 229 2.55 2.55 -14.12
C MET A 229 3.03 2.26 -12.68
N THR A 230 2.14 2.07 -11.69
CA THR A 230 2.55 2.00 -10.27
C THR A 230 1.79 0.97 -9.42
N GLU A 231 1.20 -0.08 -9.99
CA GLU A 231 0.48 -1.09 -9.19
C GLU A 231 1.01 -2.53 -9.37
N PRO A 232 1.83 -3.03 -8.41
CA PRO A 232 2.17 -4.45 -8.31
C PRO A 232 0.99 -5.36 -7.96
N VAL A 233 -0.12 -4.82 -7.45
CA VAL A 233 -1.26 -5.60 -6.94
C VAL A 233 -2.16 -6.09 -8.08
N HIS A 234 -2.34 -5.29 -9.13
CA HIS A 234 -3.18 -5.69 -10.28
C HIS A 234 -2.62 -6.88 -11.07
N TYR A 235 -1.30 -7.09 -11.07
CA TYR A 235 -0.69 -8.23 -11.76
C TYR A 235 -1.06 -9.58 -11.12
N ALA A 236 -1.29 -9.65 -9.80
CA ALA A 236 -1.60 -10.91 -9.12
C ALA A 236 -3.01 -11.43 -9.48
N GLU A 237 -3.98 -10.51 -9.54
CA GLU A 237 -5.35 -10.79 -9.98
C GLU A 237 -5.41 -11.13 -11.48
N ASP A 238 -4.65 -10.43 -12.32
CA ASP A 238 -4.64 -10.65 -13.76
C ASP A 238 -3.95 -11.97 -14.15
N VAL A 239 -2.84 -12.32 -13.50
CA VAL A 239 -2.17 -13.62 -13.71
C VAL A 239 -3.10 -14.78 -13.38
N HIS A 240 -3.97 -14.67 -12.37
CA HIS A 240 -4.96 -15.70 -12.04
C HIS A 240 -6.07 -15.86 -13.09
N LYS A 241 -6.33 -14.83 -13.90
CA LYS A 241 -7.36 -14.84 -14.96
C LYS A 241 -6.79 -15.22 -16.34
N MET A 242 -5.48 -15.29 -16.48
CA MET A 242 -4.82 -15.74 -17.73
C MET A 242 -4.98 -17.25 -17.92
N LYS A 243 -5.22 -17.67 -19.16
CA LYS A 243 -5.42 -19.08 -19.55
C LYS A 243 -4.29 -20.01 -19.08
N ASP A 244 -3.08 -19.47 -18.95
CA ASP A 244 -1.85 -20.20 -18.60
C ASP A 244 -1.29 -19.79 -17.23
N SER A 245 -2.14 -19.33 -16.31
CA SER A 245 -1.78 -18.86 -14.96
C SER A 245 -0.84 -19.82 -14.20
N GLY A 246 -1.06 -21.13 -14.33
CA GLY A 246 -0.21 -22.17 -13.75
C GLY A 246 1.20 -22.22 -14.35
N ALA A 247 1.32 -22.09 -15.67
CA ALA A 247 2.61 -22.10 -16.36
C ALA A 247 3.42 -20.84 -16.03
N ILE A 248 2.77 -19.69 -15.93
CA ILE A 248 3.37 -18.40 -15.54
C ILE A 248 3.89 -18.48 -14.11
N THR A 249 3.07 -19.01 -13.19
CA THR A 249 3.45 -19.19 -11.78
C THR A 249 4.64 -20.14 -11.65
N GLN A 250 4.62 -21.24 -12.40
CA GLN A 250 5.70 -22.23 -12.38
C GLN A 250 7.00 -21.67 -12.96
N ALA A 251 6.95 -20.87 -14.03
CA ALA A 251 8.11 -20.18 -14.59
C ALA A 251 8.72 -19.19 -13.58
N TYR A 252 7.88 -18.41 -12.88
CA TYR A 252 8.33 -17.47 -11.84
C TYR A 252 9.00 -18.18 -10.66
N LEU A 253 8.40 -19.27 -10.17
CA LEU A 253 8.98 -20.09 -9.11
C LEU A 253 10.31 -20.73 -9.54
N GLY A 254 10.38 -21.27 -10.76
CA GLY A 254 11.62 -21.82 -11.32
C GLY A 254 12.72 -20.77 -11.46
N LEU A 255 12.37 -19.54 -11.87
CA LEU A 255 13.31 -18.42 -11.95
C LEU A 255 13.83 -18.00 -10.57
N LYS A 256 12.93 -17.93 -9.57
CA LYS A 256 13.29 -17.63 -8.18
C LYS A 256 14.22 -18.70 -7.60
N GLU A 257 13.96 -19.96 -7.91
CA GLU A 257 14.78 -21.07 -7.44
C GLU A 257 16.16 -21.07 -8.12
N THR A 258 16.21 -20.81 -9.43
CA THR A 258 17.48 -20.66 -10.18
C THR A 258 18.28 -19.46 -9.68
N ASN A 259 17.63 -18.33 -9.36
CA ASN A 259 18.28 -17.18 -8.74
C ASN A 259 18.79 -17.48 -7.32
N ARG A 260 18.08 -18.32 -6.56
CA ARG A 260 18.56 -18.81 -5.25
C ARG A 260 19.80 -19.68 -5.42
N TYR A 261 19.81 -20.60 -6.39
CA TYR A 261 20.98 -21.42 -6.72
C TYR A 261 22.15 -20.57 -7.24
N ASN A 262 21.89 -19.59 -8.10
CA ASN A 262 22.91 -18.67 -8.61
C ASN A 262 23.49 -17.80 -7.49
N SER A 263 22.65 -17.28 -6.58
CA SER A 263 23.09 -16.54 -5.40
C SER A 263 23.96 -17.40 -4.46
N LEU A 264 23.56 -18.65 -4.22
CA LEU A 264 24.36 -19.62 -3.48
C LEU A 264 25.67 -19.96 -4.20
N SER A 265 25.65 -20.09 -5.53
CA SER A 265 26.85 -20.39 -6.33
C SER A 265 27.82 -19.19 -6.38
N LEU A 266 27.32 -17.96 -6.48
CA LEU A 266 28.13 -16.74 -6.40
C LEU A 266 28.78 -16.61 -5.02
N SER A 267 28.08 -17.02 -3.95
CA SER A 267 28.65 -17.04 -2.60
C SER A 267 29.77 -18.07 -2.44
N LEU A 268 29.79 -19.15 -3.23
CA LEU A 268 30.86 -20.15 -3.26
C LEU A 268 32.05 -19.72 -4.13
N PHE A 269 31.82 -18.96 -5.21
CA PHE A 269 32.87 -18.50 -6.13
C PHE A 269 33.65 -17.27 -5.62
N HIS A 270 33.21 -16.62 -4.54
CA HIS A 270 33.82 -15.38 -4.01
C HIS A 270 34.81 -15.57 -2.85
N PHE A 271 35.35 -16.79 -2.64
CA PHE A 271 36.54 -17.00 -1.80
C PHE A 271 37.82 -16.92 -2.65
N PRO A 272 38.57 -15.81 -2.65
CA PRO A 272 39.93 -15.82 -3.17
C PRO A 272 40.85 -16.48 -2.14
N SER A 273 41.67 -17.42 -2.59
CA SER A 273 42.74 -18.06 -1.84
C SER A 273 43.71 -17.03 -1.21
N PRO A 274 43.98 -17.06 0.12
CA PRO A 274 44.96 -16.18 0.74
C PRO A 274 46.35 -16.82 0.65
N SER A 275 47.04 -16.68 -0.49
CA SER A 275 48.44 -17.16 -0.61
C SER A 275 49.35 -16.32 -1.51
N LEU A 276 49.13 -15.01 -1.63
CA LEU A 276 49.98 -14.14 -2.48
C LEU A 276 50.34 -12.75 -1.92
N TYR A 277 50.29 -12.55 -0.59
CA TYR A 277 50.74 -11.29 0.02
C TYR A 277 51.67 -11.52 1.22
N LEU A 278 52.89 -12.01 0.95
CA LEU A 278 54.04 -11.86 1.86
C LEU A 278 55.33 -11.91 1.03
N LEU A 279 55.57 -10.85 0.24
CA LEU A 279 56.87 -10.61 -0.36
C LEU A 279 57.07 -9.12 -0.70
N LEU A 280 56.93 -8.24 0.30
CA LEU A 280 57.45 -6.86 0.26
C LEU A 280 57.36 -6.21 1.65
N SER A 281 58.32 -6.52 2.51
CA SER A 281 58.86 -5.64 3.56
C SER A 281 60.25 -6.12 3.93
#